data_AF-A0A9D6L3Q9-F1
#
_entry.id   AF-A0A9D6L3Q9-F1
#
_cell.length_a   1.000
_cell.length_b   1.000
_cell.length_c   1.000
_cell.angle_alpha   90.00
_cell.angle_beta   90.00
_cell.angle_gamma   90.00
#
_symmetry.space_group_name_H-M   'P 1'
#
loop_
_entity.id
_entity.type
_entity.pdbx_description
1 polymer ?
#
loop_
_entity_poly.entity_id
_entity_poly.type
_entity_poly.pdbx_seq_one_letter_code
_entity_poly.pdbx_strand_id
1 'polypeptide(L)'
;MLNTPDNTSKYNSNYKKALNLGIYGTDLGYTNIYQQNQDGIKYLASIKQLADELNIGQFFDMETISKLATNSKNLDSLLLVTTQNFNSINSYLQTQGRSNLSVLLLTGGWLEAVQITCQVAGKDPKNKELKEKIGEQKIILEQIVLLFSFYKEDENMASLLTDLNGLKAAFDKINITYVHKEPTSKVVNGVLMIEDNSTTTIDVTDDDIKNITTLTNSIRNKIAS
;
A
#
# COMPACT_ATOMS: atom_id res chain seq x y z
N MET A 1 3.05 -4.57 15.11
CA MET A 1 3.51 -4.52 13.72
C MET A 1 2.33 -4.24 12.81
N LEU A 2 1.36 -5.16 12.72
CA LEU A 2 0.12 -5.03 11.94
C LEU A 2 -0.99 -4.32 12.72
N ASN A 3 -2.07 -3.90 12.04
CA ASN A 3 -3.21 -3.26 12.70
C ASN A 3 -4.11 -4.31 13.36
N THR A 4 -4.65 -4.03 14.54
CA THR A 4 -5.49 -5.02 15.23
C THR A 4 -6.84 -5.15 14.51
N PRO A 5 -7.28 -6.36 14.12
CA PRO A 5 -8.53 -6.56 13.39
C PRO A 5 -9.78 -6.15 14.19
N ASP A 6 -9.69 -6.09 15.53
CA ASP A 6 -10.79 -5.72 16.44
C ASP A 6 -11.12 -4.21 16.44
N ASN A 7 -10.31 -3.38 15.79
CA ASN A 7 -10.53 -1.93 15.75
C ASN A 7 -11.66 -1.50 14.81
N THR A 8 -12.33 -2.41 14.09
CA THR A 8 -13.43 -2.05 13.15
C THR A 8 -14.51 -1.20 13.79
N SER A 9 -14.87 -1.51 15.04
CA SER A 9 -15.86 -0.76 15.84
C SER A 9 -15.49 0.70 16.13
N LYS A 10 -14.22 1.10 15.94
CA LYS A 10 -13.75 2.49 16.15
C LYS A 10 -13.87 3.35 14.90
N TYR A 11 -14.12 2.74 13.73
CA TYR A 11 -14.13 3.44 12.45
C TYR A 11 -15.52 3.96 12.11
N ASN A 12 -15.90 5.08 12.73
CA ASN A 12 -17.27 5.60 12.67
C ASN A 12 -17.61 6.47 11.44
N SER A 13 -16.68 6.65 10.51
CA SER A 13 -16.88 7.45 9.30
C SER A 13 -16.41 6.71 8.05
N ASN A 14 -17.02 6.99 6.89
CA ASN A 14 -16.58 6.42 5.61
C ASN A 14 -15.11 6.72 5.32
N TYR A 15 -14.63 7.87 5.78
CA TYR A 15 -13.21 8.25 5.74
C TYR A 15 -12.31 7.21 6.45
N LYS A 16 -12.60 6.92 7.72
CA LYS A 16 -11.83 5.95 8.50
C LYS A 16 -11.99 4.52 7.97
N LYS A 17 -13.20 4.14 7.56
CA LYS A 17 -13.48 2.81 7.03
C LYS A 17 -12.71 2.54 5.75
N ALA A 18 -12.67 3.49 4.82
CA ALA A 18 -11.95 3.34 3.55
C ALA A 18 -10.43 3.18 3.77
N LEU A 19 -9.82 4.05 4.58
CA LEU A 19 -8.41 3.94 4.95
C LEU A 19 -8.09 2.57 5.58
N ASN A 20 -8.88 2.15 6.57
CA ASN A 20 -8.60 0.92 7.29
C ASN A 20 -8.93 -0.35 6.50
N LEU A 21 -9.85 -0.28 5.52
CA LEU A 21 -10.04 -1.37 4.56
C LEU A 21 -8.78 -1.59 3.72
N GLY A 22 -8.10 -0.51 3.32
CA GLY A 22 -6.80 -0.58 2.64
C GLY A 22 -5.72 -1.20 3.54
N ILE A 23 -5.62 -0.73 4.79
CA ILE A 23 -4.69 -1.26 5.79
C ILE A 23 -4.88 -2.77 5.99
N TYR A 24 -6.11 -3.22 6.25
CA TYR A 24 -6.38 -4.64 6.47
C TYR A 24 -6.16 -5.49 5.22
N GLY A 25 -6.39 -4.94 4.03
CA GLY A 25 -6.03 -5.61 2.77
C GLY A 25 -4.53 -5.89 2.66
N THR A 26 -3.69 -4.93 3.04
CA THR A 26 -2.24 -5.10 3.09
C THR A 26 -1.82 -6.07 4.20
N ASP A 27 -2.40 -5.95 5.40
CA ASP A 27 -2.14 -6.86 6.51
C ASP A 27 -2.47 -8.32 6.14
N LEU A 28 -3.57 -8.55 5.42
CA LEU A 28 -3.94 -9.86 4.89
C LEU A 28 -2.83 -10.41 3.97
N GLY A 29 -2.36 -9.61 3.02
CA GLY A 29 -1.25 -10.00 2.14
C GLY A 29 0.02 -10.36 2.91
N TYR A 30 0.36 -9.58 3.95
CA TYR A 30 1.48 -9.89 4.83
C TYR A 30 1.28 -11.21 5.57
N THR A 31 0.11 -11.45 6.18
CA THR A 31 -0.16 -12.72 6.87
C THR A 31 -0.08 -13.92 5.93
N ASN A 32 -0.45 -13.77 4.64
CA ASN A 32 -0.30 -14.82 3.64
C ASN A 32 1.17 -15.15 3.36
N ILE A 33 2.02 -14.13 3.15
CA ILE A 33 3.47 -14.29 2.92
C ILE A 33 4.14 -15.03 4.08
N TYR A 34 3.79 -14.66 5.32
CA TYR A 34 4.39 -15.22 6.53
C TYR A 34 3.62 -16.44 7.10
N GLN A 35 2.65 -16.98 6.37
CA GLN A 35 1.88 -18.19 6.71
C GLN A 35 1.12 -18.10 8.05
N GLN A 36 0.65 -16.90 8.41
CA GLN A 36 -0.10 -16.62 9.64
C GLN A 36 -1.62 -16.80 9.42
N ASN A 37 -2.03 -18.03 9.06
CA ASN A 37 -3.39 -18.32 8.58
C ASN A 37 -4.52 -17.93 9.56
N GLN A 38 -4.30 -18.08 10.88
CA GLN A 38 -5.31 -17.72 11.88
C GLN A 38 -5.57 -16.20 11.93
N ASP A 39 -4.52 -15.39 11.77
CA ASP A 39 -4.66 -13.94 11.74
C ASP A 39 -5.24 -13.47 10.40
N GLY A 40 -4.88 -14.14 9.30
CA GLY A 40 -5.51 -13.92 7.99
C GLY A 40 -7.04 -14.04 8.03
N ILE A 41 -7.59 -15.04 8.72
CA ILE A 41 -9.05 -15.21 8.89
C ILE A 41 -9.68 -14.03 9.63
N LYS A 42 -9.01 -13.47 10.64
CA LYS A 42 -9.51 -12.30 11.37
C LYS A 42 -9.55 -11.07 10.47
N TYR A 43 -8.50 -10.85 9.68
CA TYR A 43 -8.49 -9.75 8.71
C TYR A 43 -9.58 -9.87 7.66
N LEU A 44 -9.89 -11.09 7.18
CA LEU A 44 -11.00 -11.31 6.25
C LEU A 44 -12.35 -10.88 6.86
N ALA A 45 -12.58 -11.18 8.13
CA ALA A 45 -13.80 -10.75 8.82
C ALA A 45 -13.89 -9.21 8.89
N SER A 46 -12.80 -8.55 9.26
CA SER A 46 -12.74 -7.08 9.33
C SER A 46 -12.88 -6.42 7.95
N ILE A 47 -12.27 -6.99 6.91
CA ILE A 47 -12.40 -6.55 5.51
C ILE A 47 -13.86 -6.64 5.07
N LYS A 48 -14.51 -7.78 5.32
CA LYS A 48 -15.92 -7.98 4.97
C LYS A 48 -16.81 -6.93 5.63
N GLN A 49 -16.65 -6.75 6.94
CA GLN A 49 -17.42 -5.78 7.70
C GLN A 49 -17.27 -4.36 7.11
N LEU A 50 -16.05 -3.90 6.87
CA LEU A 50 -15.81 -2.56 6.33
C LEU A 50 -16.32 -2.42 4.89
N ALA A 51 -16.19 -3.46 4.07
CA ALA A 51 -16.70 -3.45 2.70
C ALA A 51 -18.23 -3.36 2.67
N ASP A 52 -18.92 -4.10 3.54
CA ASP A 52 -20.37 -4.03 3.68
C ASP A 52 -20.82 -2.64 4.16
N GLU A 53 -20.16 -2.09 5.19
CA GLU A 53 -20.46 -0.76 5.72
C GLU A 53 -20.18 0.38 4.72
N LEU A 54 -19.28 0.17 3.75
CA LEU A 54 -18.99 1.09 2.65
C LEU A 54 -19.90 0.87 1.43
N ASN A 55 -20.79 -0.12 1.46
CA ASN A 55 -21.64 -0.55 0.34
C ASN A 55 -20.85 -0.99 -0.91
N ILE A 56 -19.75 -1.70 -0.68
CA ILE A 56 -18.88 -2.26 -1.74
C ILE A 56 -18.61 -3.76 -1.55
N GLY A 57 -19.29 -4.41 -0.59
CA GLY A 57 -19.14 -5.85 -0.30
C GLY A 57 -19.38 -6.76 -1.51
N GLN A 58 -20.23 -6.33 -2.45
CA GLN A 58 -20.52 -7.07 -3.69
C GLN A 58 -19.30 -7.29 -4.60
N PHE A 59 -18.24 -6.49 -4.46
CA PHE A 59 -17.01 -6.64 -5.24
C PHE A 59 -16.01 -7.60 -4.60
N PHE A 60 -16.31 -8.13 -3.41
CA PHE A 60 -15.45 -9.06 -2.71
C PHE A 60 -16.02 -10.49 -2.82
N ASP A 61 -15.40 -11.32 -3.65
CA ASP A 61 -15.58 -12.77 -3.56
C ASP A 61 -14.85 -13.31 -2.33
N MET A 62 -15.51 -13.21 -1.17
CA MET A 62 -14.94 -13.59 0.12
C MET A 62 -14.58 -15.08 0.17
N GLU A 63 -15.28 -15.94 -0.56
CA GLU A 63 -14.96 -17.38 -0.61
C GLU A 63 -13.62 -17.60 -1.32
N THR A 64 -13.46 -17.01 -2.51
CA THR A 64 -12.21 -17.10 -3.27
C THR A 64 -11.06 -16.44 -2.52
N ILE A 65 -11.25 -15.23 -2.01
CA ILE A 65 -10.21 -14.51 -1.25
C ILE A 65 -9.80 -15.33 -0.02
N SER A 66 -10.75 -15.92 0.71
CA SER A 66 -10.43 -16.74 1.88
C SER A 66 -9.59 -17.98 1.52
N LYS A 67 -9.94 -18.68 0.43
CA LYS A 67 -9.17 -19.85 -0.03
C LYS A 67 -7.75 -19.46 -0.43
N LEU A 68 -7.59 -18.34 -1.14
CA LEU A 68 -6.28 -17.85 -1.58
C LEU A 68 -5.44 -17.36 -0.39
N ALA A 69 -6.03 -16.60 0.53
CA ALA A 69 -5.33 -16.02 1.68
C ALA A 69 -4.81 -17.05 2.71
N THR A 70 -5.40 -18.24 2.76
CA THR A 70 -4.94 -19.33 3.67
C THR A 70 -3.82 -20.20 3.08
N ASN A 71 -3.35 -19.91 1.86
CA ASN A 71 -2.26 -20.63 1.21
C ASN A 71 -1.25 -19.68 0.57
N SER A 72 -0.03 -19.63 1.12
CA SER A 72 1.05 -18.75 0.65
C SER A 72 1.51 -19.00 -0.79
N LYS A 73 1.29 -20.21 -1.33
CA LYS A 73 1.59 -20.53 -2.73
C LYS A 73 0.69 -19.81 -3.73
N ASN A 74 -0.39 -19.21 -3.26
CA ASN A 74 -1.38 -18.53 -4.08
C ASN A 74 -1.24 -17.01 -4.06
N LEU A 75 -0.08 -16.47 -3.65
CA LEU A 75 0.13 -15.03 -3.53
C LEU A 75 -0.15 -14.27 -4.84
N ASP A 76 0.33 -14.78 -5.99
CA ASP A 76 0.09 -14.14 -7.29
C ASP A 76 -1.41 -14.10 -7.64
N SER A 77 -2.12 -15.19 -7.37
CA SER A 77 -3.57 -15.27 -7.56
C SER A 77 -4.32 -14.34 -6.61
N LEU A 78 -3.88 -14.24 -5.35
CA LEU A 78 -4.45 -13.31 -4.37
C LEU A 78 -4.24 -11.86 -4.80
N LEU A 79 -3.04 -11.52 -5.28
CA LEU A 79 -2.71 -10.19 -5.80
C LEU A 79 -3.56 -9.85 -7.03
N LEU A 80 -3.74 -10.80 -7.96
CA LEU A 80 -4.57 -10.62 -9.13
C LEU A 80 -6.04 -10.33 -8.76
N VAL A 81 -6.64 -11.15 -7.91
CA VAL A 81 -8.04 -11.00 -7.50
C VAL A 81 -8.25 -9.69 -6.73
N THR A 82 -7.37 -9.36 -5.79
CA THR A 82 -7.49 -8.12 -5.02
C THR A 82 -7.32 -6.86 -5.89
N THR A 83 -6.45 -6.92 -6.91
CA THR A 83 -6.29 -5.84 -7.90
C THR A 83 -7.55 -5.67 -8.75
N GLN A 84 -8.14 -6.78 -9.23
CA GLN A 84 -9.39 -6.74 -10.00
C GLN A 84 -10.56 -6.18 -9.18
N ASN A 85 -10.64 -6.56 -7.90
CA ASN A 85 -11.65 -6.03 -6.98
C ASN A 85 -11.45 -4.52 -6.78
N PHE A 86 -10.22 -4.07 -6.53
CA PHE A 86 -9.91 -2.64 -6.39
C PHE A 86 -10.33 -1.84 -7.63
N ASN A 87 -10.01 -2.33 -8.83
CA ASN A 87 -10.39 -1.66 -10.08
C ASN A 87 -11.91 -1.56 -10.25
N SER A 88 -12.64 -2.62 -9.90
CA SER A 88 -14.10 -2.65 -9.93
C SER A 88 -14.72 -1.67 -8.93
N ILE A 89 -14.20 -1.65 -7.69
CA ILE A 89 -14.59 -0.73 -6.63
C ILE A 89 -14.31 0.73 -7.04
N ASN A 90 -13.13 1.00 -7.62
CA ASN A 90 -12.75 2.31 -8.09
C ASN A 90 -13.69 2.82 -9.19
N SER A 91 -13.96 2.01 -10.21
CA SER A 91 -14.93 2.34 -11.26
C SER A 91 -16.31 2.62 -10.67
N TYR A 92 -16.81 1.75 -9.81
CA TYR A 92 -18.11 1.93 -9.15
C TYR A 92 -18.18 3.23 -8.34
N LEU A 93 -17.23 3.46 -7.43
CA LEU A 93 -17.23 4.64 -6.58
C LEU A 93 -17.11 5.94 -7.39
N GLN A 94 -16.37 5.95 -8.50
CA GLN A 94 -16.32 7.09 -9.41
C GLN A 94 -17.70 7.39 -10.02
N THR A 95 -18.41 6.38 -10.53
CA THR A 95 -19.76 6.58 -11.09
C THR A 95 -20.78 7.07 -10.06
N GLN A 96 -20.54 6.79 -8.77
CA GLN A 96 -21.39 7.23 -7.66
C GLN A 96 -20.97 8.58 -7.07
N GLY A 97 -19.97 9.28 -7.65
CA GLY A 97 -19.45 10.53 -7.09
C GLY A 97 -18.71 10.37 -5.75
N ARG A 98 -18.25 9.15 -5.43
CA ARG A 98 -17.57 8.76 -4.18
C ARG A 98 -16.08 8.45 -4.40
N SER A 99 -15.46 9.08 -5.40
CA SER A 99 -14.06 8.87 -5.80
C SER A 99 -13.05 9.07 -4.67
N ASN A 100 -13.37 9.93 -3.70
CA ASN A 100 -12.56 10.14 -2.50
C ASN A 100 -12.32 8.84 -1.71
N LEU A 101 -13.30 7.93 -1.66
CA LEU A 101 -13.16 6.66 -0.94
C LEU A 101 -12.15 5.73 -1.61
N SER A 102 -12.03 5.76 -2.93
CA SER A 102 -11.00 4.98 -3.66
C SER A 102 -9.59 5.51 -3.38
N VAL A 103 -9.44 6.84 -3.31
CA VAL A 103 -8.18 7.48 -2.93
C VAL A 103 -7.78 7.10 -1.50
N LEU A 104 -8.73 7.12 -0.57
CA LEU A 104 -8.50 6.72 0.82
C LEU A 104 -8.14 5.23 0.95
N LEU A 105 -8.85 4.35 0.24
CA LEU A 105 -8.56 2.91 0.19
C LEU A 105 -7.13 2.65 -0.28
N LEU A 106 -6.74 3.26 -1.41
CA LEU A 106 -5.38 3.15 -1.96
C LEU A 106 -4.32 3.64 -0.96
N THR A 107 -4.60 4.79 -0.33
CA THR A 107 -3.65 5.45 0.58
C THR A 107 -3.45 4.67 1.86
N GLY A 108 -4.51 4.10 2.42
CA GLY A 108 -4.42 3.23 3.59
C GLY A 108 -3.58 1.98 3.31
N GLY A 109 -3.82 1.33 2.16
CA GLY A 109 -3.04 0.15 1.75
C GLY A 109 -1.57 0.47 1.51
N TRP A 110 -1.29 1.58 0.82
CA TRP A 110 0.08 2.07 0.60
C TRP A 110 0.79 2.40 1.92
N LEU A 111 0.14 3.14 2.82
CA LEU A 111 0.76 3.53 4.10
C LEU A 111 1.11 2.30 4.94
N GLU A 112 0.23 1.29 4.99
CA GLU A 112 0.52 0.04 5.70
C GLU A 112 1.67 -0.73 5.05
N ALA A 113 1.74 -0.75 3.71
CA ALA A 113 2.81 -1.43 2.99
C ALA A 113 4.17 -0.78 3.26
N VAL A 114 4.23 0.57 3.26
CA VAL A 114 5.43 1.31 3.63
C VAL A 114 5.80 1.05 5.09
N GLN A 115 4.82 1.06 6.00
CA GLN A 115 5.06 0.82 7.42
C GLN A 115 5.64 -0.58 7.66
N ILE A 116 5.06 -1.61 7.06
CA ILE A 116 5.53 -2.99 7.16
C ILE A 116 6.95 -3.08 6.61
N THR A 117 7.19 -2.54 5.41
CA THR A 117 8.52 -2.55 4.78
C THR A 117 9.56 -1.85 5.66
N CYS A 118 9.23 -0.70 6.25
CA CYS A 118 10.09 0.01 7.21
C CYS A 118 10.39 -0.85 8.45
N GLN A 119 9.39 -1.52 9.01
CA GLN A 119 9.60 -2.40 10.17
C GLN A 119 10.45 -3.63 9.84
N VAL A 120 10.31 -4.19 8.64
CA VAL A 120 11.16 -5.30 8.17
C VAL A 120 12.60 -4.82 7.95
N ALA A 121 12.79 -3.68 7.28
CA ALA A 121 14.11 -3.07 7.08
C ALA A 121 14.81 -2.71 8.40
N GLY A 122 14.05 -2.27 9.42
CA GLY A 122 14.58 -2.02 10.76
C GLY A 122 15.10 -3.26 11.48
N LYS A 123 14.62 -4.47 11.12
CA LYS A 123 15.12 -5.75 11.64
C LYS A 123 16.35 -6.24 10.90
N ASP A 124 16.57 -5.79 9.66
CA ASP A 124 17.76 -6.07 8.87
C ASP A 124 18.38 -4.78 8.30
N PRO A 125 19.04 -3.97 9.14
CA PRO A 125 19.58 -2.66 8.73
C PRO A 125 20.70 -2.76 7.69
N LYS A 126 21.21 -3.95 7.36
CA LYS A 126 22.26 -4.13 6.35
C LYS A 126 21.68 -4.40 4.96
N ASN A 127 20.38 -4.66 4.87
CA ASN A 127 19.71 -4.96 3.61
C ASN A 127 19.52 -3.69 2.78
N LYS A 128 20.45 -3.45 1.84
CA LYS A 128 20.40 -2.27 0.95
C LYS A 128 19.17 -2.27 0.06
N GLU A 129 18.77 -3.44 -0.46
CA GLU A 129 17.61 -3.59 -1.35
C GLU A 129 16.32 -3.13 -0.66
N LEU A 130 16.10 -3.49 0.60
CA LEU A 130 14.93 -3.03 1.36
C LEU A 130 14.94 -1.51 1.56
N LYS A 131 16.10 -0.89 1.79
CA LYS A 131 16.19 0.57 1.92
C LYS A 131 15.89 1.27 0.61
N GLU A 132 16.45 0.77 -0.49
CA GLU A 132 16.17 1.28 -1.83
C GLU A 132 14.67 1.18 -2.16
N LYS A 133 14.04 0.04 -1.85
CA LYS A 133 12.59 -0.18 -2.01
C LYS A 133 11.74 0.79 -1.20
N ILE A 134 12.18 1.18 -0.01
CA ILE A 134 11.55 2.26 0.76
C ILE A 134 11.72 3.59 0.04
N GLY A 135 12.94 3.92 -0.40
CA GLY A 135 13.22 5.15 -1.15
C GLY A 135 12.40 5.30 -2.44
N GLU A 136 12.14 4.21 -3.16
CA GLU A 136 11.27 4.17 -4.36
C GLU A 136 9.86 4.69 -4.07
N GLN A 137 9.37 4.57 -2.83
CA GLN A 137 8.02 5.02 -2.44
C GLN A 137 7.83 6.53 -2.53
N LYS A 138 8.92 7.30 -2.70
CA LYS A 138 8.86 8.73 -3.07
C LYS A 138 7.93 8.96 -4.26
N ILE A 139 8.07 8.16 -5.33
CA ILE A 139 7.32 8.33 -6.57
C ILE A 139 5.83 8.08 -6.35
N ILE A 140 5.48 7.06 -5.57
CA ILE A 140 4.09 6.72 -5.27
C ILE A 140 3.46 7.78 -4.35
N LEU A 141 4.19 8.27 -3.36
CA LEU A 141 3.72 9.34 -2.48
C LEU A 141 3.42 10.63 -3.26
N GLU A 142 4.25 11.00 -4.23
CA GLU A 142 4.00 12.16 -5.10
C GLU A 142 2.66 12.04 -5.84
N GLN A 143 2.34 10.84 -6.35
CA GLN A 143 1.06 10.57 -7.01
C GLN A 143 -0.11 10.62 -6.02
N ILE A 144 0.05 10.06 -4.81
CA ILE A 144 -0.96 10.14 -3.75
C ILE A 144 -1.24 11.59 -3.36
N VAL A 145 -0.19 12.40 -3.12
CA VAL A 145 -0.32 13.83 -2.79
C VAL A 145 -1.05 14.59 -3.91
N LEU A 146 -0.76 14.27 -5.18
CA LEU A 146 -1.48 14.84 -6.32
C LEU A 146 -2.97 14.48 -6.28
N LEU A 147 -3.33 13.22 -6.01
CA LEU A 147 -4.72 12.80 -5.90
C LEU A 147 -5.46 13.52 -4.76
N PHE A 148 -4.83 13.70 -3.61
CA PHE A 148 -5.42 14.45 -2.49
C PHE A 148 -5.61 15.94 -2.81
N SER A 149 -4.82 16.51 -3.72
CA SER A 149 -4.92 17.93 -4.08
C SER A 149 -6.28 18.33 -4.68
N PHE A 150 -7.05 17.35 -5.18
CA PHE A 150 -8.41 17.55 -5.71
C PHE A 150 -9.50 17.56 -4.62
N TYR A 151 -9.18 17.26 -3.36
CA TYR A 151 -10.15 17.12 -2.27
C TYR A 151 -9.87 18.06 -1.09
N LYS A 152 -9.29 19.23 -1.36
CA LYS A 152 -8.89 20.21 -0.32
C LYS A 152 -10.06 20.80 0.47
N GLU A 153 -11.27 20.72 -0.07
CA GLU A 153 -12.49 21.22 0.59
C GLU A 153 -13.04 20.24 1.65
N ASP A 154 -12.64 18.96 1.61
CA ASP A 154 -12.96 18.00 2.66
C ASP A 154 -11.92 18.13 3.79
N GLU A 155 -12.35 18.53 4.98
CA GLU A 155 -11.47 18.80 6.12
C GLU A 155 -10.63 17.58 6.52
N ASN A 156 -11.18 16.36 6.46
CA ASN A 156 -10.44 15.14 6.81
C ASN A 156 -9.35 14.86 5.77
N MET A 157 -9.70 14.99 4.48
CA MET A 157 -8.74 14.85 3.39
C MET A 157 -7.65 15.91 3.46
N ALA A 158 -7.99 17.17 3.74
CA ALA A 158 -7.04 18.27 3.89
C ALA A 158 -6.08 18.06 5.07
N SER A 159 -6.59 17.55 6.19
CA SER A 159 -5.76 17.17 7.35
C SER A 159 -4.76 16.08 6.99
N LEU A 160 -5.20 15.02 6.31
CA LEU A 160 -4.30 13.94 5.90
C LEU A 160 -3.32 14.38 4.81
N LEU A 161 -3.73 15.26 3.88
CA LEU A 161 -2.83 15.86 2.90
C LEU A 161 -1.71 16.66 3.58
N THR A 162 -2.01 17.35 4.69
CA THR A 162 -0.99 18.06 5.46
C THR A 162 0.06 17.09 6.01
N ASP A 163 -0.39 15.99 6.61
CA ASP A 163 0.47 14.93 7.12
C ASP A 163 1.31 14.28 5.99
N LEU A 164 0.69 13.98 4.84
CA LEU A 164 1.36 13.41 3.66
C LEU A 164 2.39 14.37 3.06
N ASN A 165 2.15 15.68 3.07
CA ASN A 165 3.16 16.66 2.64
C ASN A 165 4.37 16.70 3.59
N GLY A 166 4.14 16.52 4.90
CA GLY A 166 5.23 16.36 5.87
C GLY A 166 6.09 15.12 5.57
N LEU A 167 5.44 14.00 5.24
CA LEU A 167 6.13 12.79 4.81
C LEU A 167 6.85 13.00 3.46
N LYS A 168 6.22 13.70 2.51
CA LYS A 168 6.82 14.01 1.21
C LYS A 168 8.09 14.83 1.37
N ALA A 169 8.12 15.82 2.26
CA ALA A 169 9.32 16.60 2.55
C ALA A 169 10.49 15.75 3.09
N ALA A 170 10.22 14.62 3.75
CA ALA A 170 11.25 13.66 4.13
C ALA A 170 11.77 12.87 2.92
N PHE A 171 10.86 12.36 2.07
CA PHE A 171 11.22 11.66 0.83
C PHE A 171 11.92 12.56 -0.20
N ASP A 172 11.64 13.86 -0.22
CA ASP A 172 12.25 14.81 -1.14
C ASP A 172 13.78 14.91 -0.96
N LYS A 173 14.30 14.53 0.21
CA LYS A 173 15.75 14.44 0.51
C LYS A 173 16.45 13.25 -0.16
N ILE A 174 15.69 12.23 -0.57
CA ILE A 174 16.22 11.04 -1.25
C ILE A 174 16.42 11.38 -2.72
N ASN A 175 17.64 11.14 -3.22
CA ASN A 175 17.96 11.31 -4.64
C ASN A 175 17.75 9.99 -5.37
N ILE A 176 16.98 10.04 -6.46
CA ILE A 176 16.76 8.92 -7.37
C ILE A 176 17.35 9.32 -8.72
N THR A 177 18.41 8.64 -9.12
CA THR A 177 19.12 8.90 -10.38
C THR A 177 18.86 7.76 -11.36
N TYR A 178 18.23 8.08 -12.49
CA TYR A 178 18.06 7.14 -13.61
C TYR A 178 19.08 7.45 -14.71
N VAL A 179 19.86 6.45 -15.08
CA VAL A 179 20.81 6.53 -16.20
C VAL A 179 20.28 5.60 -17.30
N HIS A 180 19.71 6.21 -18.33
CA HIS A 180 19.29 5.49 -19.52
C HIS A 180 20.51 4.93 -20.28
N LYS A 181 20.40 3.70 -20.76
CA LYS A 181 21.34 3.13 -21.73
C LYS A 181 20.58 2.33 -22.77
N GLU A 182 21.10 2.37 -24.01
CA GLU A 182 20.53 1.61 -25.11
C GLU A 182 20.47 0.11 -24.76
N PRO A 183 19.33 -0.56 -25.02
CA PRO A 183 19.19 -1.97 -24.76
C PRO A 183 20.04 -2.80 -25.72
N THR A 184 20.49 -3.96 -25.25
CA THR A 184 21.24 -4.92 -26.07
C THR A 184 20.46 -6.20 -26.28
N SER A 185 20.59 -6.81 -27.45
CA SER A 185 19.95 -8.09 -27.74
C SER A 185 20.91 -9.26 -27.58
N LYS A 186 20.50 -10.32 -26.87
CA LYS A 186 21.24 -11.58 -26.74
C LYS A 186 20.35 -12.78 -27.08
N VAL A 187 20.90 -13.80 -27.73
CA VAL A 187 20.19 -15.07 -27.96
C VAL A 187 20.45 -15.99 -26.78
N VAL A 188 19.41 -16.30 -25.99
CA VAL A 188 19.48 -17.25 -24.87
C VAL A 188 18.53 -18.41 -25.18
N ASN A 189 19.05 -19.62 -25.26
CA ASN A 189 18.28 -20.82 -25.61
C ASN A 189 17.48 -20.70 -26.93
N GLY A 190 18.03 -20.02 -27.94
CA GLY A 190 17.37 -19.81 -29.23
C GLY A 190 16.29 -18.72 -29.25
N VAL A 191 16.06 -18.04 -28.12
CA VAL A 191 15.12 -16.92 -28.00
C VAL A 191 15.89 -15.60 -27.96
N LEU A 192 15.46 -14.63 -28.76
CA LEU A 192 15.99 -13.27 -28.72
C LEU A 192 15.51 -12.58 -27.43
N MET A 193 16.43 -12.30 -26.52
CA MET A 193 16.18 -11.58 -25.27
C MET A 193 16.73 -10.15 -25.42
N ILE A 194 15.88 -9.17 -25.13
CA ILE A 194 16.28 -7.76 -25.01
C ILE A 194 16.67 -7.52 -23.55
N GLU A 195 17.87 -7.00 -23.33
CA GLU A 195 18.41 -6.65 -22.02
C GLU A 195 18.44 -5.13 -21.89
N ASP A 196 17.70 -4.61 -20.92
CA ASP A 196 17.75 -3.19 -20.54
C ASP A 196 19.04 -2.94 -19.75
N ASN A 197 19.88 -2.05 -20.28
CA ASN A 197 21.16 -1.68 -19.67
C ASN A 197 21.05 -0.44 -18.77
N SER A 198 19.85 0.13 -18.66
CA SER A 198 19.60 1.31 -17.82
C SER A 198 19.78 0.97 -16.34
N THR A 199 20.20 1.95 -15.55
CA THR A 199 20.43 1.77 -14.10
C THR A 199 19.70 2.85 -13.32
N THR A 200 19.03 2.44 -12.24
CA THR A 200 18.47 3.36 -11.24
C THR A 200 19.32 3.25 -9.98
N THR A 201 19.77 4.38 -9.44
CA THR A 201 20.45 4.46 -8.14
C THR A 201 19.61 5.29 -7.19
N ILE A 202 19.43 4.79 -5.96
CA ILE A 202 18.62 5.44 -4.93
C ILE A 202 19.54 5.72 -3.74
N ASP A 203 19.83 6.99 -3.53
CA ASP A 203 20.70 7.44 -2.46
C ASP A 203 19.85 7.65 -1.20
N VAL A 204 19.79 6.60 -0.37
CA VAL A 204 19.02 6.58 0.87
C VAL A 204 19.92 6.22 2.05
N THR A 205 19.86 7.04 3.10
CA THR A 205 20.64 6.85 4.33
C THR A 205 19.82 6.17 5.42
N ASP A 206 20.49 5.67 6.47
CA ASP A 206 19.81 5.09 7.63
C ASP A 206 18.95 6.13 8.37
N ASP A 207 19.40 7.38 8.41
CA ASP A 207 18.66 8.48 9.01
C ASP A 207 17.40 8.82 8.21
N ASP A 208 17.45 8.72 6.87
CA ASP A 208 16.27 8.88 6.02
C ASP A 208 15.23 7.80 6.34
N ILE A 209 15.66 6.53 6.39
CA ILE A 209 14.78 5.40 6.71
C ILE A 209 14.15 5.58 8.10
N LYS A 210 14.94 5.97 9.10
CA LYS A 210 14.44 6.20 10.47
C LYS A 210 13.43 7.34 10.53
N ASN A 211 13.69 8.43 9.82
CA ASN A 211 12.78 9.57 9.75
C ASN A 211 11.46 9.20 9.05
N ILE A 212 11.53 8.55 7.89
CA ILE A 212 10.37 8.04 7.14
C ILE A 212 9.55 7.07 8.00
N THR A 213 10.21 6.11 8.67
CA THR A 213 9.55 5.15 9.57
C THR A 213 8.77 5.87 10.67
N THR A 214 9.37 6.90 11.28
CA THR A 214 8.74 7.67 12.35
C THR A 214 7.50 8.42 11.87
N LEU A 215 7.61 9.09 10.72
CA LEU A 215 6.51 9.84 10.11
C LEU A 215 5.38 8.92 9.67
N THR A 216 5.69 7.85 8.92
CA THR A 216 4.71 6.84 8.50
C THR A 216 3.97 6.24 9.70
N ASN A 217 4.68 5.88 10.77
CA ASN A 217 4.06 5.36 11.99
C ASN A 217 3.15 6.40 12.67
N SER A 218 3.56 7.67 12.70
CA SER A 218 2.74 8.76 13.26
C SER A 218 1.43 8.91 12.49
N ILE A 219 1.49 8.97 11.15
CA ILE A 219 0.31 9.08 10.28
C ILE A 219 -0.58 7.85 10.46
N ARG A 220 0.01 6.65 10.43
CA ARG A 220 -0.70 5.39 10.61
C ARG A 220 -1.47 5.35 11.92
N ASN A 221 -0.85 5.79 13.02
CA ASN A 221 -1.50 5.78 14.33
C ASN A 221 -2.70 6.74 14.38
N LYS A 222 -2.65 7.88 13.67
CA LYS A 222 -3.80 8.80 13.57
C LYS A 222 -4.99 8.19 12.81
N ILE A 223 -4.72 7.39 11.77
CA ILE A 223 -5.79 6.81 10.92
C ILE A 223 -6.33 5.48 11.46
N ALA A 224 -5.51 4.71 12.16
CA ALA A 224 -5.87 3.40 12.73
C ALA A 224 -6.40 3.48 14.17
N SER A 225 -6.38 4.67 14.79
CA SER A 225 -6.96 4.93 16.13
C SER A 225 -8.45 5.22 16.12
#